data_AF-A0A940VZA0-F1
#
_entry.id   AF-A0A940VZA0-F1
#
_cell.length_a   1.000
_cell.length_b   1.000
_cell.length_c   1.000
_cell.angle_alpha   90.00
_cell.angle_beta   90.00
_cell.angle_gamma   90.00
#
_symmetry.space_group_name_H-M   'P 1'
#
loop_
_entity.id
_entity.type
_entity.pdbx_description
1 polymer ?
#
loop_
_entity_poly.entity_id
_entity_poly.type
_entity_poly.pdbx_seq_one_letter_code
_entity_poly.pdbx_strand_id
1 'polypeptide(L)' 'MNAYSNAGQSAAAYKQQQIKSSGPEQLTLMLYTGAARFVAENIKALEEGRTSDAHKAHLRAQ' A
#
# COMPACT_ATOMS: atom_id res chain seq x y z
N MET A 1 25.49 -15.15 -1.47
CA MET A 1 24.44 -14.77 -2.44
C MET A 1 23.09 -14.86 -1.73
N ASN A 2 22.42 -13.75 -1.46
CA ASN A 2 21.39 -13.62 -0.42
C ASN A 2 19.98 -13.95 -0.97
N ALA A 3 19.44 -15.13 -0.69
CA ALA A 3 18.14 -15.59 -1.23
C ALA A 3 16.94 -14.71 -0.82
N TYR A 4 17.05 -13.99 0.30
CA TYR A 4 15.99 -13.09 0.81
C TYR A 4 15.77 -11.84 -0.05
N SER A 5 16.76 -11.40 -0.84
CA SER A 5 16.62 -10.24 -1.72
C SER A 5 15.84 -10.55 -3.00
N ASN A 6 15.77 -11.81 -3.45
CA ASN A 6 15.08 -12.20 -4.68
C ASN A 6 13.56 -12.25 -4.52
N ALA A 7 13.04 -12.77 -3.39
CA ALA A 7 11.60 -12.94 -3.19
C ALA A 7 10.84 -11.59 -3.15
N GLY A 8 11.40 -10.57 -2.49
CA GLY A 8 10.81 -9.22 -2.44
C GLY A 8 10.81 -8.51 -3.79
N GLN A 9 11.86 -8.73 -4.60
CA GLN A 9 11.93 -8.18 -5.96
C GLN A 9 10.91 -8.86 -6.90
N SER A 10 10.72 -10.18 -6.77
CA SER A 10 9.69 -10.91 -7.53
C SER A 10 8.28 -10.42 -7.21
N ALA A 11 7.94 -10.23 -5.93
CA ALA A 11 6.62 -9.76 -5.52
C ALA A 11 6.30 -8.35 -6.03
N ALA A 12 7.30 -7.45 -6.02
CA ALA A 12 7.16 -6.11 -6.58
C ALA A 12 6.93 -6.14 -8.10
N ALA A 13 7.66 -6.99 -8.83
CA ALA A 13 7.49 -7.16 -10.27
C ALA A 13 6.09 -7.69 -10.64
N TYR A 14 5.57 -8.68 -9.90
CA TYR A 14 4.21 -9.20 -10.11
C TYR A 14 3.15 -8.12 -9.88
N LYS A 15 3.26 -7.35 -8.79
CA LYS A 15 2.33 -6.26 -8.50
C LYS A 15 2.38 -5.17 -9.57
N GLN A 16 3.57 -4.85 -10.07
CA GLN A 16 3.73 -3.88 -11.15
C GLN A 16 3.12 -4.38 -12.46
N GLN A 17 3.30 -5.67 -12.78
CA GLN A 17 2.68 -6.27 -13.95
C GLN A 17 1.15 -6.27 -13.84
N GLN A 18 0.60 -6.62 -12.67
CA GLN A 18 -0.83 -6.57 -12.41
C GLN A 18 -1.40 -5.17 -12.64
N ILE A 19 -0.73 -4.12 -12.15
CA ILE A 19 -1.15 -2.73 -12.39
C ILE A 19 -1.15 -2.42 -13.89
N LYS A 20 -0.07 -2.77 -14.62
CA LYS A 20 0.05 -2.49 -16.05
C LYS A 20 -0.99 -3.21 -16.92
N SER A 21 -1.48 -4.37 -16.49
CA SER A 21 -2.47 -5.16 -17.21
C SER A 21 -3.91 -4.97 -16.73
N SER A 22 -4.13 -4.17 -15.68
CA SER A 22 -5.47 -3.95 -15.11
C SER A 22 -6.26 -2.95 -15.95
N GLY A 23 -7.57 -3.19 -16.09
CA GLY A 23 -8.49 -2.22 -16.67
C GLY A 23 -8.70 -1.00 -15.76
N PRO A 24 -9.22 0.13 -16.29
CA PRO A 24 -9.44 1.36 -15.52
C PRO A 24 -10.28 1.15 -14.26
N GLU A 25 -11.36 0.36 -14.32
CA GLU A 25 -12.26 0.09 -13.20
C GLU A 25 -11.54 -0.65 -12.07
N GLN A 26 -10.68 -1.60 -12.44
CA GLN A 26 -9.89 -2.36 -11.49
C GLN A 26 -8.80 -1.50 -10.86
N LEU A 27 -8.18 -0.60 -11.63
CA LEU A 27 -7.25 0.41 -11.10
C LEU A 27 -7.95 1.36 -10.13
N THR A 28 -9.15 1.84 -10.46
CA THR A 28 -9.98 2.66 -9.57
C THR A 28 -10.28 1.92 -8.26
N LEU A 29 -10.71 0.66 -8.34
CA LEU A 29 -10.96 -0.16 -7.15
C LEU A 29 -9.69 -0.37 -6.30
N MET A 30 -8.54 -0.61 -6.93
CA MET A 30 -7.25 -0.73 -6.24
C MET A 30 -6.87 0.55 -5.50
N LEU A 31 -7.06 1.72 -6.12
CA LEU A 31 -6.79 3.02 -5.49
C LEU A 31 -7.69 3.24 -4.28
N TYR A 32 -9.01 3.06 -4.42
CA TYR A 32 -9.95 3.21 -3.30
C TYR A 32 -9.65 2.22 -2.16
N THR A 33 -9.33 0.98 -2.50
CA THR A 33 -8.96 -0.04 -1.50
C THR A 33 -7.67 0.36 -0.77
N GLY A 34 -6.68 0.88 -1.50
CA GLY A 34 -5.44 1.40 -0.94
C GLY A 34 -5.67 2.56 0.02
N ALA A 35 -6.46 3.55 -0.40
CA ALA A 35 -6.81 4.71 0.42
C ALA A 35 -7.56 4.31 1.71
N ALA A 36 -8.59 3.45 1.60
CA ALA A 36 -9.33 2.94 2.75
C ALA A 36 -8.43 2.21 3.76
N ARG A 37 -7.48 1.40 3.26
CA ARG A 37 -6.49 0.73 4.12
C ARG A 37 -5.61 1.73 4.86
N PHE A 38 -5.11 2.76 4.18
CA PHE A 38 -4.27 3.78 4.82
C PHE A 38 -5.04 4.66 5.82
N VAL A 39 -6.32 4.92 5.59
CA VAL A 39 -7.19 5.56 6.58
C VAL A 39 -7.33 4.69 7.84
N ALA A 40 -7.57 3.39 7.68
CA ALA A 40 -7.65 2.47 8.82
C ALA A 40 -6.32 2.40 9.61
N GLU A 41 -5.18 2.35 8.90
CA GLU A 41 -3.85 2.41 9.51
C GLU A 41 -3.61 3.74 10.26
N ASN A 42 -4.05 4.86 9.69
CA ASN A 42 -3.98 6.17 10.33
C ASN A 42 -4.79 6.21 11.64
N ILE A 43 -6.05 5.76 11.61
CA ILE A 43 -6.93 5.72 12.79
C ILE A 43 -6.28 4.88 13.89
N LYS A 44 -5.85 3.66 13.57
CA LYS A 44 -5.19 2.78 14.53
C LYS A 44 -3.93 3.41 15.13
N ALA A 45 -3.09 4.06 14.31
CA ALA A 45 -1.88 4.72 14.79
C ALA A 45 -2.20 5.91 15.71
N LEU A 46 -3.30 6.65 15.46
CA LEU A 46 -3.77 7.70 16.36
C LEU A 46 -4.24 7.13 17.70
N GLU A 47 -5.02 6.04 17.69
CA GLU A 47 -5.50 5.35 18.90
C GLU A 47 -4.34 4.84 19.77
N GLU A 48 -3.25 4.42 19.16
CA GLU A 48 -2.03 3.94 19.83
C GLU A 48 -1.04 5.07 20.19
N GLY A 49 -1.36 6.34 19.91
CA GLY A 49 -0.48 7.48 20.17
C GLY A 49 0.76 7.57 19.26
N ARG A 50 0.81 6.79 18.17
CA ARG A 50 1.92 6.75 17.19
C ARG A 50 1.75 7.83 16.11
N THR A 51 1.86 9.10 16.51
CA THR A 51 1.58 10.26 15.64
C THR A 51 2.41 10.33 14.36
N SER A 52 3.69 9.94 14.39
CA SER A 52 4.54 9.90 13.18
C SER A 52 4.02 8.88 12.15
N ASP A 53 3.58 7.71 12.62
CA ASP A 53 3.04 6.66 11.75
C ASP A 53 1.67 7.04 11.22
N ALA A 54 0.84 7.66 12.05
CA ALA A 54 -0.43 8.23 11.64
C ALA A 54 -0.24 9.24 10.51
N HIS A 55 0.72 10.16 10.63
CA HIS A 55 1.00 11.16 9.59
C HIS A 55 1.45 10.51 8.27
N LYS A 56 2.35 9.51 8.32
CA LYS A 56 2.78 8.78 7.12
C LYS A 56 1.63 8.04 6.44
N ALA A 57 0.74 7.41 7.21
CA ALA A 57 -0.43 6.73 6.67
C ALA A 57 -1.40 7.74 6.05
N HIS A 58 -1.63 8.88 6.69
CA HIS A 58 -2.47 9.96 6.18
C HIS A 58 -1.96 10.52 4.83
N LEU A 59 -0.65 10.71 4.68
CA LEU A 59 -0.06 11.17 3.40
C LEU A 59 -0.25 10.17 2.26
N ARG A 60 -0.42 8.87 2.55
CA ARG A 60 -0.64 7.85 1.51
C ARG A 60 -2.12 7.68 1.15
N ALA A 61 -3.02 8.21 1.96
CA ALA A 61 -4.45 8.16 1.71
C ALA A 61 -4.95 9.33 0.83
N GLN A 62 -4.17 10.42 0.76
CA GLN A 62 -4.39 11.59 -0.10
C GLN A 62 -3.94 11.32 -1.53
#